data_AF-A0A8H8SMG1-F1
#
_entry.id   AF-A0A8H8SMG1-F1
#
_cell.length_a   1.000
_cell.length_b   1.000
_cell.length_c   1.000
_cell.angle_alpha   90.00
_cell.angle_beta   90.00
_cell.angle_gamma   90.00
#
_symmetry.space_group_name_H-M   'P 1'
#
loop_
_entity.id
_entity.type
_entity.pdbx_description
1 polymer ?
#
loop_
_entity_poly.entity_id
_entity_poly.type
_entity_poly.pdbx_seq_one_letter_code
_entity_poly.pdbx_strand_id
1 'polypeptide(L)'
;MSIEFISGSGSLKKKRIPMEFGPSWGEGKIFDWYRTCKCTTIKKLEIRITGPPVPHRFVVAYMTDDSIVRFDRRPLTPSLGLLLVETAGEAKRRAGDEVSVVSTEHDMKEIQQADREIELNLNGRVDLLLILSACHAVAQDKDARKYALREYNCYFFSWTIVMIVTRHTFPFAIPPPADIESRLKLKLATFTSRLTDKAVDALLNIVLDTVTTYREKTGKKLHRGLSKRELVVWGLPLGAVRTILHQCLKLRLHLGLEGQLRNRVRAQLEKRLPQVLQQVLKNHGEHIEVGVGSQLWLFGLVQILDSPIKTEIREVLWDTILDAIAEGYGQSGPQELGQDICKLPLLYRLKYRFFGKNVMQFSLLWNEALNAALPAARHAGYGKYTSGISHEAMFDQVFDAAREAALRAAKDVVHRTGLILNDRKRDDMWEVVFGVWNGVWEDTKLHARTKVVSLIDNALDDLVDWVTDDMVNELGNSGIQKINAILQLKVS
;
A
#
# COMPACT_ATOMS: atom_id res chain seq x y z
N MET A 1 23.75 64.23 -14.98
CA MET A 1 22.43 63.97 -14.37
C MET A 1 22.65 63.06 -13.18
N SER A 2 22.77 63.68 -12.02
CA SER A 2 23.00 63.06 -10.72
C SER A 2 21.66 62.53 -10.23
N ILE A 3 21.52 61.22 -10.06
CA ILE A 3 20.37 60.64 -9.37
C ILE A 3 20.80 60.45 -7.92
N GLU A 4 20.22 61.28 -7.05
CA GLU A 4 20.49 61.32 -5.62
C GLU A 4 20.08 60.01 -4.94
N PHE A 5 21.01 59.49 -4.15
CA PHE A 5 20.78 58.42 -3.19
C PHE A 5 19.87 58.94 -2.07
N ILE A 6 18.63 58.45 -2.00
CA ILE A 6 17.86 58.51 -0.76
C ILE A 6 18.32 57.34 0.11
N SER A 7 19.36 57.61 0.90
CA SER A 7 19.67 56.85 2.10
C SER A 7 18.52 57.03 3.10
N GLY A 8 17.59 56.08 3.13
CA GLY A 8 16.56 55.99 4.17
C GLY A 8 17.15 55.55 5.51
N SER A 9 18.02 56.37 6.11
CA SER A 9 18.27 56.32 7.55
C SER A 9 17.27 57.24 8.25
N GLY A 10 16.28 56.68 8.91
CA GLY A 10 15.29 57.44 9.69
C GLY A 10 13.86 56.97 9.47
N SER A 11 13.48 55.87 10.10
CA SER A 11 12.09 55.46 10.26
C SER A 11 11.99 54.72 11.58
N LEU A 12 11.05 55.15 12.43
CA LEU A 12 10.76 54.70 13.79
C LEU A 12 11.13 53.23 14.00
N LYS A 13 12.01 52.95 14.98
CA LYS A 13 12.38 51.57 15.37
C LYS A 13 11.09 50.80 15.64
N LYS A 14 10.65 49.99 14.67
CA LYS A 14 9.63 48.95 14.88
C LYS A 14 10.03 48.23 16.16
N LYS A 15 9.12 48.06 17.11
CA LYS A 15 9.38 47.29 18.34
C LYS A 15 9.37 45.80 17.98
N ARG A 16 10.29 45.40 17.11
CA ARG A 16 10.63 44.02 16.79
C ARG A 16 11.40 43.49 17.97
N ILE A 17 10.88 42.44 18.56
CA ILE A 17 11.46 41.77 19.71
C ILE A 17 12.14 40.52 19.14
N PRO A 18 13.47 40.42 19.20
CA PRO A 18 14.17 39.20 18.84
C PRO A 18 13.63 38.02 19.68
N MET A 19 13.35 36.89 19.05
CA MET A 19 12.94 35.66 19.73
C MET A 19 14.16 34.98 20.37
N GLU A 20 14.69 35.60 21.43
CA GLU A 20 15.81 35.09 22.22
C GLU A 20 15.31 34.08 23.26
N PHE A 21 15.52 32.80 22.96
CA PHE A 21 15.25 31.68 23.86
C PHE A 21 16.48 31.37 24.74
N GLY A 22 16.23 30.95 25.99
CA GLY A 22 17.23 30.40 26.88
C GLY A 22 17.59 28.94 26.53
N PRO A 23 18.49 28.32 27.31
CA PRO A 23 18.85 26.90 27.14
C PRO A 23 17.68 25.96 27.50
N SER A 24 16.76 26.40 28.36
CA SER A 24 15.58 25.61 28.77
C SER A 24 14.28 26.24 28.28
N TRP A 25 13.25 25.41 28.08
CA TRP A 25 11.90 25.87 27.78
C TRP A 25 11.36 26.76 28.92
N GLY A 26 10.78 27.91 28.58
CA GLY A 26 10.26 28.90 29.54
C GLY A 26 11.24 30.02 29.92
N GLU A 27 12.48 29.96 29.44
CA GLU A 27 13.55 30.94 29.69
C GLU A 27 13.84 31.83 28.48
N GLY A 28 14.26 33.08 28.74
CA GLY A 28 14.67 34.05 27.73
C GLY A 28 13.68 35.20 27.53
N LYS A 29 14.14 36.25 26.84
CA LYS A 29 13.39 37.52 26.69
C LYS A 29 12.03 37.34 26.04
N ILE A 30 11.89 36.31 25.21
CA ILE A 30 10.62 36.03 24.53
C ILE A 30 9.54 35.54 25.50
N PHE A 31 9.90 34.77 26.55
CA PHE A 31 8.94 34.38 27.59
C PHE A 31 8.65 35.51 28.56
N ASP A 32 9.61 36.40 28.80
CA ASP A 32 9.33 37.65 29.52
C ASP A 32 8.30 38.49 28.77
N TRP A 33 8.45 38.65 27.45
CA TRP A 33 7.46 39.30 26.62
C TRP A 33 6.10 38.58 26.67
N TYR A 34 6.06 37.26 26.53
CA TYR A 34 4.82 36.47 26.64
C TYR A 34 4.10 36.73 27.97
N ARG A 35 4.82 36.76 29.10
CA ARG A 35 4.27 37.06 30.43
C ARG A 35 3.69 38.48 30.55
N THR A 36 4.10 39.40 29.68
CA THR A 36 3.55 40.77 29.64
C THR A 36 2.33 40.93 28.72
N CYS A 37 2.00 39.90 27.93
CA CYS A 37 0.83 39.94 27.05
C CYS A 37 -0.47 39.95 27.86
N LYS A 38 -1.39 40.87 27.54
CA LYS A 38 -2.73 40.91 28.16
C LYS A 38 -3.60 39.74 27.74
N CYS A 39 -3.40 39.26 26.51
CA CYS A 39 -4.10 38.14 25.92
C CYS A 39 -3.07 37.26 25.20
N THR A 40 -3.15 35.95 25.43
CA THR A 40 -2.29 34.94 24.80
C THR A 40 -3.08 33.96 23.94
N THR A 41 -4.41 34.07 23.95
CA THR A 41 -5.32 33.18 23.23
C THR A 41 -5.52 33.66 21.78
N ILE A 42 -5.32 32.76 20.83
CA ILE A 42 -5.38 33.05 19.39
C ILE A 42 -6.77 32.72 18.83
N LYS A 43 -7.40 33.73 18.24
CA LYS A 43 -8.67 33.64 17.50
C LYS A 43 -8.44 33.08 16.09
N LYS A 44 -7.44 33.61 15.38
CA LYS A 44 -7.18 33.28 13.98
C LYS A 44 -5.68 33.39 13.66
N LEU A 45 -5.19 32.54 12.77
CA LEU A 45 -3.81 32.55 12.29
C LEU A 45 -3.80 32.72 10.76
N GLU A 46 -2.90 33.54 10.24
CA GLU A 46 -2.71 33.73 8.80
C GLU A 46 -1.26 33.54 8.38
N ILE A 47 -1.03 33.00 7.18
CA ILE A 47 0.23 33.20 6.45
C ILE A 47 -0.02 34.25 5.38
N ARG A 48 0.82 35.27 5.38
CA ARG A 48 0.79 36.33 4.37
C ARG A 48 2.12 36.45 3.67
N ILE A 49 2.08 36.87 2.41
CA ILE A 49 3.23 37.02 1.53
C ILE A 49 3.28 38.44 0.94
N THR A 50 4.46 39.06 0.99
CA THR A 50 4.68 40.35 0.32
C THR A 50 4.92 40.18 -1.18
N GLY A 51 4.61 41.21 -1.97
CA GLY A 51 4.89 41.25 -3.40
C GLY A 51 6.40 41.27 -3.77
N PRO A 52 6.72 41.28 -5.08
CA PRO A 52 8.09 41.32 -5.61
C PRO A 52 8.89 42.56 -5.15
N PRO A 53 10.24 42.55 -5.22
CA PRO A 53 11.10 41.62 -5.97
C PRO A 53 11.53 40.35 -5.24
N VAL A 54 11.52 40.33 -3.89
CA VAL A 54 11.80 39.12 -3.10
C VAL A 54 10.61 38.87 -2.18
N PRO A 55 9.73 37.91 -2.53
CA PRO A 55 8.57 37.60 -1.72
C PRO A 55 8.98 37.14 -0.32
N HIS A 56 8.34 37.69 0.71
CA HIS A 56 8.61 37.34 2.09
C HIS A 56 7.33 36.87 2.78
N ARG A 57 7.39 35.67 3.38
CA ARG A 57 6.29 35.08 4.14
C ARG A 57 6.42 35.38 5.62
N PHE A 58 5.29 35.65 6.27
CA PHE A 58 5.23 35.87 7.71
C PHE A 58 3.90 35.36 8.27
N VAL A 59 3.89 35.08 9.57
CA VAL A 59 2.72 34.58 10.28
C VAL A 59 2.07 35.73 11.05
N VAL A 60 0.74 35.82 11.00
CA VAL A 60 -0.04 36.80 11.75
C VAL A 60 -1.02 36.07 12.65
N ALA A 61 -0.90 36.25 13.95
CA ALA A 61 -1.84 35.78 14.95
C ALA A 61 -2.77 36.93 15.37
N TYR A 62 -4.07 36.72 15.17
CA TYR A 62 -5.13 37.58 15.67
C TYR A 62 -5.59 36.99 17.00
N MET A 63 -5.45 37.75 18.07
CA MET A 63 -5.78 37.33 19.44
C MET A 63 -7.28 37.50 19.70
N THR A 64 -7.79 36.91 20.78
CA THR A 64 -9.22 37.01 21.13
C THR A 64 -9.63 38.39 21.66
N ASP A 65 -8.67 39.22 22.08
CA ASP A 65 -8.88 40.64 22.45
C ASP A 65 -8.66 41.59 21.25
N ASP A 66 -8.65 41.03 20.04
CA ASP A 66 -8.38 41.69 18.76
C ASP A 66 -6.99 42.36 18.64
N SER A 67 -6.09 42.13 19.60
CA SER A 67 -4.67 42.44 19.40
C SER A 67 -4.06 41.55 18.31
N ILE A 68 -3.04 42.05 17.63
CA ILE A 68 -2.42 41.35 16.50
C ILE A 68 -0.93 41.22 16.73
N VAL A 69 -0.42 40.00 16.55
CA VAL A 69 0.98 39.66 16.69
C VAL A 69 1.50 39.09 15.39
N ARG A 70 2.67 39.53 14.97
CA ARG A 70 3.33 39.11 13.73
C ARG A 70 4.66 38.43 14.04
N PHE A 71 4.93 37.31 13.36
CA PHE A 71 6.18 36.54 13.45
C PHE A 71 6.90 36.54 12.11
N ASP A 72 8.17 36.91 12.14
CA ASP A 72 9.03 36.94 10.98
C ASP A 72 10.27 36.09 11.20
N ARG A 73 10.74 35.45 10.13
CA ARG A 73 12.08 34.91 10.02
C ARG A 73 12.81 35.57 8.87
N ARG A 74 13.96 36.18 9.17
CA ARG A 74 14.84 36.80 8.16
C ARG A 74 16.29 36.41 8.43
N PRO A 75 17.22 36.65 7.51
CA PRO A 75 18.63 36.69 7.90
C PRO A 75 18.84 37.81 8.92
N LEU A 76 19.63 37.57 9.97
CA LEU A 76 19.91 38.57 11.00
C LEU A 76 20.53 39.86 10.41
N THR A 77 21.33 39.72 9.37
CA THR A 77 21.98 40.82 8.64
C THR A 77 21.45 40.91 7.21
N PRO A 78 20.34 41.63 6.95
CA PRO A 78 19.76 41.68 5.61
C PRO A 78 20.69 42.39 4.61
N SER A 79 20.92 41.77 3.45
CA SER A 79 21.65 42.38 2.33
C SER A 79 21.10 41.84 1.01
N LEU A 80 20.64 42.75 0.14
CA LEU A 80 20.02 42.40 -1.14
C LEU A 80 21.04 41.75 -2.10
N GLY A 81 22.30 42.21 -2.07
CA GLY A 81 23.38 41.63 -2.86
C GLY A 81 23.76 40.22 -2.41
N LEU A 82 23.73 39.94 -1.09
CA LEU A 82 23.95 38.58 -0.58
C LEU A 82 22.78 37.63 -0.89
N LEU A 83 21.54 38.12 -0.92
CA LEU A 83 20.38 37.32 -1.31
C LEU A 83 20.51 36.76 -2.73
N LEU A 84 21.05 37.55 -3.67
CA LEU A 84 21.31 37.11 -5.06
C LEU A 84 22.42 36.05 -5.14
N VAL A 85 23.46 36.16 -4.30
CA VAL A 85 24.54 35.15 -4.21
C VAL A 85 24.04 33.87 -3.54
N GLU A 86 23.14 33.97 -2.57
CA GLU A 86 22.53 32.83 -1.87
C GLU A 86 21.64 31.97 -2.76
N THR A 87 21.05 32.57 -3.80
CA THR A 87 20.37 31.81 -4.86
C THR A 87 21.32 30.85 -5.59
N ALA A 88 22.64 31.04 -5.53
CA ALA A 88 23.64 30.17 -6.16
C ALA A 88 24.14 29.01 -5.25
N GLY A 89 23.87 29.06 -3.94
CA GLY A 89 24.06 27.93 -3.01
C GLY A 89 25.05 28.15 -1.87
N GLU A 90 24.68 27.66 -0.68
CA GLU A 90 25.52 27.36 0.51
C GLU A 90 25.70 28.38 1.64
N ALA A 91 25.34 29.67 1.53
CA ALA A 91 25.50 30.56 2.68
C ALA A 91 24.41 30.31 3.76
N LYS A 92 24.79 29.61 4.85
CA LYS A 92 23.97 29.49 6.06
C LYS A 92 24.31 30.62 7.02
N ARG A 93 23.40 31.57 7.21
CA ARG A 93 23.57 32.72 8.13
C ARG A 93 22.81 32.50 9.43
N ARG A 94 23.09 33.32 10.44
CA ARG A 94 22.24 33.36 11.64
C ARG A 94 20.86 33.88 11.26
N ALA A 95 19.80 33.19 11.67
CA ALA A 95 18.44 33.69 11.53
C ALA A 95 18.17 34.80 12.55
N GLY A 96 17.45 35.83 12.11
CA GLY A 96 16.81 36.85 12.93
C GLY A 96 15.32 36.54 12.98
N ASP A 97 14.95 35.68 13.93
CA ASP A 97 13.56 35.37 14.23
C ASP A 97 13.02 36.48 15.14
N GLU A 98 11.94 37.14 14.73
CA GLU A 98 11.38 38.31 15.40
C GLU A 98 9.88 38.16 15.65
N VAL A 99 9.42 38.72 16.77
CA VAL A 99 8.00 38.96 17.03
C VAL A 99 7.72 40.46 17.10
N SER A 100 6.59 40.90 16.57
CA SER A 100 6.14 42.29 16.65
C SER A 100 4.66 42.38 16.98
N VAL A 101 4.32 43.24 17.93
CA VAL A 101 2.93 43.59 18.22
C VAL A 101 2.52 44.72 17.28
N VAL A 102 1.40 44.54 16.59
CA VAL A 102 0.87 45.51 15.63
C VAL A 102 0.13 46.58 16.42
N SER A 103 0.70 47.79 16.47
CA SER A 103 0.15 48.88 17.28
C SER A 103 -0.09 50.18 16.51
N THR A 104 0.32 50.24 15.24
CA THR A 104 0.19 51.44 14.41
C THR A 104 -0.65 51.18 13.17
N GLU A 105 -1.30 52.23 12.64
CA GLU A 105 -2.01 52.15 11.35
C GLU A 105 -1.09 51.73 10.20
N HIS A 106 0.19 52.11 10.27
CA HIS A 106 1.18 51.74 9.28
C HIS A 106 1.43 50.23 9.27
N ASP A 107 1.61 49.62 10.45
CA ASP A 107 1.81 48.16 10.57
C ASP A 107 0.57 47.39 10.07
N MET A 108 -0.63 47.92 10.35
CA MET A 108 -1.88 47.38 9.81
C MET A 108 -1.95 47.44 8.28
N LYS A 109 -1.56 48.57 7.67
CA LYS A 109 -1.51 48.72 6.21
C LYS A 109 -0.54 47.73 5.58
N GLU A 110 0.63 47.50 6.18
CA GLU A 110 1.60 46.51 5.67
C GLU A 110 1.00 45.09 5.63
N ILE A 111 0.28 44.70 6.69
CA ILE A 111 -0.39 43.40 6.75
C ILE A 111 -1.48 43.32 5.67
N GLN A 112 -2.30 44.35 5.54
CA GLN A 112 -3.41 44.39 4.57
C GLN A 112 -2.94 44.38 3.11
N GLN A 113 -1.79 44.99 2.82
CA GLN A 113 -1.19 45.01 1.48
C GLN A 113 -0.55 43.68 1.09
N ALA A 114 -0.13 42.86 2.06
CA ALA A 114 0.39 41.52 1.80
C ALA A 114 -0.75 40.58 1.38
N ASP A 115 -0.51 39.74 0.38
CA ASP A 115 -1.46 38.72 -0.04
C ASP A 115 -1.60 37.67 1.07
N ARG A 116 -2.82 37.22 1.34
CA ARG A 116 -3.10 36.14 2.29
C ARG A 116 -3.05 34.81 1.55
N GLU A 117 -2.17 33.90 1.96
CA GLU A 117 -2.08 32.55 1.37
C GLU A 117 -2.94 31.56 2.14
N ILE A 118 -2.91 31.64 3.48
CA ILE A 118 -3.62 30.73 4.38
C ILE A 118 -4.33 31.56 5.46
N GLU A 119 -5.56 31.17 5.76
CA GLU A 119 -6.30 31.58 6.95
C GLU A 119 -6.76 30.35 7.73
N LEU A 120 -6.43 30.28 9.03
CA LEU A 120 -6.88 29.25 9.96
C LEU A 120 -7.68 29.90 11.08
N ASN A 121 -8.94 29.51 11.22
CA ASN A 121 -9.75 29.94 12.35
C ASN A 121 -9.59 28.98 13.55
N LEU A 122 -9.00 29.47 14.63
CA LEU A 122 -8.67 28.67 15.80
C LEU A 122 -9.73 28.75 16.90
N ASN A 123 -10.67 29.70 16.80
CA ASN A 123 -11.78 29.92 17.74
C ASN A 123 -11.34 30.03 19.20
N GLY A 124 -10.14 30.57 19.47
CA GLY A 124 -9.63 30.76 20.83
C GLY A 124 -9.16 29.48 21.52
N ARG A 125 -8.92 28.39 20.79
CA ARG A 125 -8.48 27.10 21.37
C ARG A 125 -6.96 26.95 21.49
N VAL A 126 -6.20 27.93 21.02
CA VAL A 126 -4.74 27.88 20.95
C VAL A 126 -4.14 29.01 21.76
N ASP A 127 -3.19 28.67 22.63
CA ASP A 127 -2.35 29.64 23.28
C ASP A 127 -1.11 29.96 22.42
N LEU A 128 -0.67 31.21 22.47
CA LEU A 128 0.53 31.72 21.84
C LEU A 128 1.80 30.90 22.18
N LEU A 129 1.84 30.23 23.33
CA LEU A 129 2.91 29.29 23.68
C LEU A 129 3.11 28.19 22.64
N LEU A 130 2.06 27.76 21.92
CA LEU A 130 2.20 26.75 20.88
C LEU A 130 3.00 27.27 19.67
N ILE A 131 2.83 28.54 19.32
CA ILE A 131 3.67 29.17 18.28
C ILE A 131 5.10 29.31 18.81
N LEU A 132 5.26 29.75 20.06
CA LEU A 132 6.58 29.89 20.67
C LEU A 132 7.30 28.55 20.83
N SER A 133 6.59 27.43 21.01
CA SER A 133 7.19 26.10 21.08
C SER A 133 7.73 25.64 19.74
N ALA A 134 6.99 25.90 18.65
CA ALA A 134 7.49 25.73 17.29
C ALA A 134 8.76 26.56 17.04
N CYS A 135 8.72 27.86 17.38
CA CYS A 135 9.87 28.75 17.22
C CYS A 135 11.07 28.31 18.06
N HIS A 136 10.85 27.88 19.31
CA HIS A 136 11.90 27.37 20.18
C HIS A 136 12.55 26.12 19.60
N ALA A 137 11.75 25.16 19.11
CA ALA A 137 12.29 23.95 18.48
C ALA A 137 13.16 24.29 17.26
N VAL A 138 12.73 25.23 16.42
CA VAL A 138 13.52 25.72 15.28
C VAL A 138 14.81 26.39 15.73
N ALA A 139 14.78 27.19 16.81
CA ALA A 139 15.94 27.91 17.33
C ALA A 139 16.98 26.98 18.00
N GLN A 140 16.55 25.87 18.59
CA GLN A 140 17.43 24.87 19.23
C GLN A 140 17.99 23.85 18.24
N ASP A 141 17.32 23.63 17.09
CA ASP A 141 17.81 22.71 16.08
C ASP A 141 19.14 23.18 15.46
N LYS A 142 20.08 22.24 15.31
CA LYS A 142 21.46 22.53 14.86
C LYS A 142 21.51 23.21 13.48
N ASP A 143 20.57 22.85 12.60
CA ASP A 143 20.52 23.27 11.20
C ASP A 143 19.44 24.34 11.00
N ALA A 144 18.23 24.10 11.50
CA ALA A 144 17.08 24.98 11.32
C ALA A 144 17.21 26.30 12.08
N ARG A 145 18.14 26.46 13.04
CA ARG A 145 18.45 27.77 13.64
C ARG A 145 19.16 28.74 12.70
N LYS A 146 19.66 28.25 11.56
CA LYS A 146 20.34 29.06 10.54
C LYS A 146 19.35 29.45 9.46
N TYR A 147 19.49 30.65 8.92
CA TYR A 147 18.78 31.06 7.72
C TYR A 147 19.52 30.53 6.50
N ALA A 148 18.80 29.80 5.66
CA ALA A 148 19.26 29.34 4.35
C ALA A 148 18.13 29.52 3.34
N LEU A 149 18.37 30.25 2.26
CA LEU A 149 17.32 30.65 1.33
C LEU A 149 16.58 29.46 0.68
N ARG A 150 17.26 28.32 0.49
CA ARG A 150 16.68 27.11 -0.12
C ARG A 150 16.10 26.09 0.87
N GLU A 151 16.37 26.23 2.17
CA GLU A 151 16.02 25.23 3.19
C GLU A 151 15.21 25.87 4.33
N TYR A 152 15.88 26.62 5.21
CA TYR A 152 15.35 27.15 6.46
C TYR A 152 15.02 28.65 6.38
N ASN A 153 14.27 29.03 5.36
CA ASN A 153 13.89 30.42 5.07
C ASN A 153 12.55 30.80 5.74
N CYS A 154 11.97 31.93 5.33
CA CYS A 154 10.67 32.38 5.82
C CYS A 154 9.49 31.46 5.44
N TYR A 155 9.56 30.74 4.31
CA TYR A 155 8.56 29.73 3.94
C TYR A 155 8.59 28.53 4.90
N PHE A 156 9.78 27.96 5.15
CA PHE A 156 9.94 26.86 6.11
C PHE A 156 9.39 27.23 7.48
N PHE A 157 9.76 28.42 7.97
CA PHE A 157 9.33 28.90 9.28
C PHE A 157 7.82 29.10 9.38
N SER A 158 7.21 29.80 8.41
CA SER A 158 5.77 30.05 8.44
C SER A 158 4.96 28.75 8.34
N TRP A 159 5.36 27.85 7.44
CA TRP A 159 4.70 26.55 7.28
C TRP A 159 4.90 25.64 8.48
N THR A 160 6.08 25.63 9.09
CA THR A 160 6.34 24.84 10.30
C THR A 160 5.41 25.24 11.44
N ILE A 161 5.25 26.54 11.69
CA ILE A 161 4.31 27.04 12.70
C ILE A 161 2.88 26.60 12.37
N VAL A 162 2.43 26.85 11.15
CA VAL A 162 1.07 26.50 10.74
C VAL A 162 0.81 25.00 10.84
N MET A 163 1.75 24.16 10.42
CA MET A 163 1.62 22.70 10.50
C MET A 163 1.51 22.20 11.95
N ILE A 164 2.35 22.73 12.86
CA ILE A 164 2.30 22.39 14.28
C ILE A 164 0.98 22.84 14.92
N VAL A 165 0.58 24.10 14.67
CA VAL A 165 -0.67 24.65 15.20
C VAL A 165 -1.88 23.89 14.68
N THR A 166 -1.90 23.60 13.39
CA THR A 166 -2.90 22.74 12.73
C THR A 166 -2.93 21.40 13.47
N ARG A 167 -1.83 20.64 13.48
CA ARG A 167 -1.80 19.30 14.08
C ARG A 167 -2.29 19.26 15.53
N HIS A 168 -1.96 20.25 16.34
CA HIS A 168 -2.37 20.34 17.74
C HIS A 168 -3.84 20.77 17.91
N THR A 169 -4.43 21.47 16.95
CA THR A 169 -5.84 21.87 16.98
C THR A 169 -6.80 20.87 16.36
N PHE A 170 -6.28 19.94 15.58
CA PHE A 170 -7.00 18.79 15.06
C PHE A 170 -6.53 17.53 15.79
N PRO A 171 -7.06 17.24 17.00
CA PRO A 171 -6.80 15.95 17.63
C PRO A 171 -7.23 14.86 16.66
N PHE A 172 -6.34 13.89 16.48
CA PHE A 172 -6.64 12.73 15.66
C PHE A 172 -7.75 11.94 16.34
N ALA A 173 -8.83 11.69 15.61
CA ALA A 173 -9.88 10.77 16.02
C ALA A 173 -9.91 9.68 14.97
N ILE A 174 -9.78 8.42 15.39
CA ILE A 174 -9.90 7.29 14.48
C ILE A 174 -11.29 7.35 13.83
N PRO A 175 -11.38 7.37 12.48
CA PRO A 175 -12.67 7.34 11.80
C PRO A 175 -13.45 6.08 12.20
N PRO A 176 -14.78 6.16 12.33
CA PRO A 176 -15.62 4.97 12.50
C PRO A 176 -15.31 3.92 11.42
N PRO A 177 -15.22 2.62 11.78
CA PRO A 177 -14.92 1.56 10.80
C PRO A 177 -15.89 1.54 9.60
N ALA A 178 -17.15 1.92 9.82
CA ALA A 178 -18.19 1.97 8.80
C ALA A 178 -17.88 2.99 7.68
N ASP A 179 -17.24 4.11 8.01
CA ASP A 179 -16.91 5.16 7.05
C ASP A 179 -15.79 4.67 6.11
N ILE A 180 -14.77 4.02 6.67
CA ILE A 180 -13.67 3.39 5.93
C ILE A 180 -14.20 2.25 5.05
N GLU A 181 -15.08 1.40 5.60
CA GLU A 181 -15.70 0.27 4.89
C GLU A 181 -16.46 0.74 3.64
N SER A 182 -17.22 1.82 3.73
CA SER A 182 -18.03 2.33 2.61
C SER A 182 -17.18 2.68 1.39
N ARG A 183 -15.99 3.25 1.61
CA ARG A 183 -15.03 3.60 0.54
C ARG A 183 -14.30 2.37 0.00
N LEU A 184 -13.87 1.48 0.89
CA LEU A 184 -13.19 0.25 0.50
C LEU A 184 -14.08 -0.63 -0.39
N LYS A 185 -15.39 -0.70 -0.12
CA LYS A 185 -16.35 -1.43 -0.96
C LYS A 185 -16.30 -1.00 -2.43
N LEU A 186 -16.12 0.29 -2.72
CA LEU A 186 -16.02 0.80 -4.09
C LEU A 186 -14.77 0.28 -4.81
N LYS A 187 -13.66 0.10 -4.09
CA LYS A 187 -12.39 -0.39 -4.63
C LYS A 187 -12.31 -1.91 -4.68
N LEU A 188 -13.10 -2.60 -3.85
CA LEU A 188 -13.04 -4.05 -3.67
C LEU A 188 -13.34 -4.84 -4.95
N ALA A 189 -14.24 -4.34 -5.80
CA ALA A 189 -14.52 -4.97 -7.10
C ALA A 189 -13.28 -5.05 -8.00
N THR A 190 -12.50 -3.97 -8.05
CA THR A 190 -11.24 -3.89 -8.81
C THR A 190 -10.16 -4.76 -8.20
N PHE A 191 -10.01 -4.73 -6.86
CA PHE A 191 -9.08 -5.60 -6.13
C PHE A 191 -9.34 -7.07 -6.40
N THR A 192 -10.58 -7.50 -6.18
CA THR A 192 -11.00 -8.90 -6.33
C THR A 192 -10.75 -9.39 -7.75
N SER A 193 -10.97 -8.56 -8.77
CA SER A 193 -10.61 -8.91 -10.15
C SER A 193 -9.11 -9.12 -10.31
N ARG A 194 -8.28 -8.13 -9.92
CA ARG A 194 -6.81 -8.22 -10.06
C ARG A 194 -6.22 -9.40 -9.29
N LEU A 195 -6.66 -9.62 -8.07
CA LEU A 195 -6.22 -10.74 -7.23
C LEU A 195 -6.61 -12.08 -7.87
N THR A 196 -7.84 -12.20 -8.37
CA THR A 196 -8.31 -13.40 -9.06
C THR A 196 -7.44 -13.68 -10.30
N ASP A 197 -7.22 -12.67 -11.13
CA ASP A 197 -6.45 -12.82 -12.37
C ASP A 197 -5.01 -13.27 -12.07
N LYS A 198 -4.36 -12.64 -11.08
CA LYS A 198 -3.05 -13.05 -10.60
C LYS A 198 -3.06 -14.48 -10.05
N ALA A 199 -4.05 -14.84 -9.24
CA ALA A 199 -4.15 -16.19 -8.64
C ALA A 199 -4.35 -17.28 -9.70
N VAL A 200 -5.19 -17.02 -10.70
CA VAL A 200 -5.38 -17.89 -11.87
C VAL A 200 -4.05 -18.08 -12.62
N ASP A 201 -3.34 -16.98 -12.92
CA ASP A 201 -2.05 -17.05 -13.59
C ASP A 201 -0.99 -17.80 -12.76
N ALA A 202 -1.00 -17.65 -11.43
CA ALA A 202 -0.12 -18.41 -10.55
C ALA A 202 -0.41 -19.91 -10.59
N LEU A 203 -1.68 -20.32 -10.48
CA LEU A 203 -2.09 -21.73 -10.59
C LEU A 203 -1.73 -22.32 -11.95
N LEU A 204 -1.96 -21.57 -13.02
CA LEU A 204 -1.54 -21.95 -14.37
C LEU A 204 -0.05 -22.20 -14.43
N ASN A 205 0.75 -21.28 -13.89
CA ASN A 205 2.20 -21.42 -13.87
C ASN A 205 2.66 -22.63 -13.04
N ILE A 206 2.01 -22.96 -11.92
CA ILE A 206 2.33 -24.16 -11.13
C ILE A 206 2.15 -25.43 -11.98
N VAL A 207 1.00 -25.54 -12.65
CA VAL A 207 0.70 -26.71 -13.50
C VAL A 207 1.69 -26.78 -14.67
N LEU A 208 1.97 -25.65 -15.30
CA LEU A 208 2.90 -25.57 -16.43
C LEU A 208 4.33 -25.94 -16.01
N ASP A 209 4.83 -25.35 -14.92
CA ASP A 209 6.15 -25.62 -14.36
C ASP A 209 6.27 -27.12 -14.06
N THR A 210 5.27 -27.71 -13.40
CA THR A 210 5.20 -29.16 -13.13
C THR A 210 5.30 -30.00 -14.39
N VAL A 211 4.47 -29.73 -15.41
CA VAL A 211 4.46 -30.51 -16.66
C VAL A 211 5.77 -30.36 -17.42
N THR A 212 6.35 -29.15 -17.48
CA THR A 212 7.64 -28.93 -18.14
C THR A 212 8.79 -29.63 -17.41
N THR A 213 8.78 -29.63 -16.08
CA THR A 213 9.79 -30.32 -15.27
C THR A 213 9.68 -31.84 -15.40
N TYR A 214 8.46 -32.40 -15.47
CA TYR A 214 8.28 -33.82 -15.82
C TYR A 214 8.96 -34.12 -17.15
N ARG A 215 8.70 -33.29 -18.16
CA ARG A 215 9.23 -33.48 -19.50
C ARG A 215 10.76 -33.43 -19.55
N GLU A 216 11.37 -32.50 -18.81
CA GLU A 216 12.82 -32.40 -18.67
C GLU A 216 13.42 -33.61 -17.96
N LYS A 217 12.87 -34.01 -16.81
CA LYS A 217 13.41 -35.10 -15.99
C LYS A 217 13.24 -36.48 -16.62
N THR A 218 12.14 -36.72 -17.34
CA THR A 218 11.92 -38.01 -17.99
C THR A 218 12.56 -38.07 -19.39
N GLY A 219 12.69 -36.94 -20.08
CA GLY A 219 13.34 -36.84 -21.39
C GLY A 219 12.81 -37.88 -22.40
N LYS A 220 13.74 -38.59 -23.06
CA LYS A 220 13.41 -39.64 -24.05
C LYS A 220 12.93 -40.96 -23.43
N LYS A 221 13.02 -41.12 -22.11
CA LYS A 221 12.69 -42.39 -21.43
C LYS A 221 11.20 -42.76 -21.58
N LEU A 222 10.32 -41.77 -21.74
CA LEU A 222 8.89 -42.02 -21.97
C LEU A 222 8.56 -42.49 -23.39
N HIS A 223 9.48 -42.35 -24.35
CA HIS A 223 9.16 -42.56 -25.78
C HIS A 223 8.58 -43.94 -26.08
N ARG A 224 8.95 -44.97 -25.31
CA ARG A 224 8.50 -46.34 -25.53
C ARG A 224 7.01 -46.55 -25.20
N GLY A 225 6.46 -45.78 -24.26
CA GLY A 225 5.06 -45.87 -23.84
C GLY A 225 4.15 -44.81 -24.49
N LEU A 226 4.72 -43.88 -25.26
CA LEU A 226 3.97 -42.86 -26.00
C LEU A 226 3.58 -43.37 -27.40
N SER A 227 2.35 -43.11 -27.81
CA SER A 227 1.89 -43.31 -29.18
C SER A 227 2.62 -42.36 -30.16
N LYS A 228 2.57 -42.68 -31.46
CA LYS A 228 3.17 -41.85 -32.53
C LYS A 228 2.73 -40.38 -32.47
N ARG A 229 1.49 -40.12 -32.05
CA ARG A 229 0.94 -38.75 -31.95
C ARG A 229 1.38 -38.05 -30.66
N GLU A 230 1.45 -38.77 -29.55
CA GLU A 230 1.99 -38.25 -28.29
C GLU A 230 3.47 -37.91 -28.42
N LEU A 231 4.25 -38.70 -29.18
CA LEU A 231 5.64 -38.40 -29.50
C LEU A 231 5.83 -37.09 -30.27
N VAL A 232 4.91 -36.74 -31.16
CA VAL A 232 4.95 -35.46 -31.89
C VAL A 232 4.77 -34.30 -30.92
N VAL A 233 3.79 -34.38 -30.02
CA VAL A 233 3.57 -33.37 -28.96
C VAL A 233 4.77 -33.30 -28.01
N TRP A 234 5.31 -34.47 -27.63
CA TRP A 234 6.49 -34.62 -26.78
C TRP A 234 7.79 -34.11 -27.43
N GLY A 235 7.81 -33.92 -28.76
CA GLY A 235 8.94 -33.39 -29.51
C GLY A 235 8.93 -31.86 -29.68
N LEU A 236 7.82 -31.18 -29.39
CA LEU A 236 7.69 -29.72 -29.58
C LEU A 236 8.63 -28.92 -28.66
N PRO A 237 9.18 -27.76 -29.04
CA PRO A 237 9.97 -26.94 -28.12
C PRO A 237 9.24 -26.65 -26.80
N LEU A 238 9.94 -26.61 -25.66
CA LEU A 238 9.34 -26.41 -24.33
C LEU A 238 8.46 -25.15 -24.27
N GLY A 239 8.93 -24.03 -24.86
CA GLY A 239 8.15 -22.80 -24.96
C GLY A 239 6.83 -22.98 -25.71
N ALA A 240 6.82 -23.73 -26.82
CA ALA A 240 5.61 -24.02 -27.58
C ALA A 240 4.61 -24.88 -26.78
N VAL A 241 5.11 -25.91 -26.08
CA VAL A 241 4.27 -26.74 -25.18
C VAL A 241 3.71 -25.89 -24.06
N ARG A 242 4.51 -25.02 -23.45
CA ARG A 242 4.07 -24.11 -22.39
C ARG A 242 2.95 -23.20 -22.89
N THR A 243 3.11 -22.56 -24.05
CA THR A 243 2.07 -21.69 -24.63
C THR A 243 0.79 -22.45 -24.94
N ILE A 244 0.89 -23.65 -25.55
CA ILE A 244 -0.29 -24.47 -25.88
C ILE A 244 -1.03 -24.88 -24.61
N LEU A 245 -0.32 -25.38 -23.60
CA LEU A 245 -0.90 -25.80 -22.33
C LEU A 245 -1.51 -24.61 -21.59
N HIS A 246 -0.84 -23.46 -21.58
CA HIS A 246 -1.35 -22.24 -20.96
C HIS A 246 -2.69 -21.83 -21.56
N GLN A 247 -2.80 -21.82 -22.89
CA GLN A 247 -4.06 -21.48 -23.57
C GLN A 247 -5.17 -22.51 -23.30
N CYS A 248 -4.82 -23.80 -23.24
CA CYS A 248 -5.79 -24.86 -22.95
C CYS A 248 -6.32 -24.79 -21.51
N LEU A 249 -5.43 -24.58 -20.54
CA LEU A 249 -5.79 -24.45 -19.14
C LEU A 249 -6.54 -23.14 -18.88
N LYS A 250 -6.09 -22.02 -19.45
CA LYS A 250 -6.77 -20.72 -19.31
C LYS A 250 -8.21 -20.76 -19.84
N LEU A 251 -8.45 -21.43 -20.97
CA LEU A 251 -9.81 -21.63 -21.47
C LEU A 251 -10.66 -22.43 -20.48
N ARG A 252 -10.13 -23.51 -19.90
CA ARG A 252 -10.85 -24.32 -18.91
C ARG A 252 -11.16 -23.53 -17.64
N LEU A 253 -10.28 -22.61 -17.25
CA LEU A 253 -10.47 -21.70 -16.13
C LEU A 253 -11.49 -20.59 -16.44
N HIS A 254 -11.51 -20.08 -17.68
CA HIS A 254 -12.52 -19.14 -18.18
C HIS A 254 -13.93 -19.75 -18.29
N LEU A 255 -14.06 -21.08 -18.38
CA LEU A 255 -15.34 -21.79 -18.39
C LEU A 255 -15.98 -21.93 -17.00
N GLY A 256 -15.86 -20.90 -16.16
CA GLY A 256 -16.60 -20.77 -14.90
C GLY A 256 -15.73 -20.64 -13.64
N LEU A 257 -14.54 -21.26 -13.59
CA LEU A 257 -13.72 -21.24 -12.38
C LEU A 257 -13.24 -19.83 -12.02
N GLU A 258 -12.82 -19.04 -13.00
CA GLU A 258 -12.40 -17.65 -12.77
C GLU A 258 -13.56 -16.80 -12.23
N GLY A 259 -14.76 -16.96 -12.78
CA GLY A 259 -15.95 -16.25 -12.30
C GLY A 259 -16.34 -16.68 -10.89
N GLN A 260 -16.27 -17.98 -10.59
CA GLN A 260 -16.52 -18.53 -9.25
C GLN A 260 -15.49 -18.02 -8.24
N LEU A 261 -14.20 -18.06 -8.60
CA LEU A 261 -13.10 -17.54 -7.77
C LEU A 261 -13.29 -16.05 -7.51
N ARG A 262 -13.58 -15.25 -8.55
CA ARG A 262 -13.84 -13.81 -8.42
C ARG A 262 -15.00 -13.51 -7.48
N ASN A 263 -16.13 -14.20 -7.68
CA ASN A 263 -17.33 -13.99 -6.87
C ASN A 263 -17.13 -14.41 -5.42
N ARG A 264 -16.41 -15.51 -5.18
CA ARG A 264 -16.16 -16.01 -3.83
C ARG A 264 -15.13 -15.19 -3.07
N VAL A 265 -14.02 -14.81 -3.72
CA VAL A 265 -13.02 -13.87 -3.19
C VAL A 265 -13.69 -12.56 -2.81
N ARG A 266 -14.56 -12.03 -3.68
CA ARG A 266 -15.35 -10.84 -3.36
C ARG A 266 -16.27 -11.05 -2.16
N ALA A 267 -17.11 -12.09 -2.17
CA ALA A 267 -18.09 -12.31 -1.10
C ALA A 267 -17.41 -12.52 0.28
N GLN A 268 -16.29 -13.24 0.33
CA GLN A 268 -15.57 -13.46 1.59
C GLN A 268 -14.89 -12.18 2.08
N LEU A 269 -14.25 -11.41 1.18
CA LEU A 269 -13.67 -10.13 1.56
C LEU A 269 -14.74 -9.13 2.00
N GLU A 270 -15.87 -9.02 1.30
CA GLU A 270 -17.00 -8.17 1.70
C GLU A 270 -17.53 -8.53 3.09
N LYS A 271 -17.57 -9.83 3.41
CA LYS A 271 -18.04 -10.34 4.70
C LYS A 271 -17.03 -10.14 5.84
N ARG A 272 -15.74 -10.38 5.58
CA ARG A 272 -14.69 -10.42 6.61
C ARG A 272 -14.01 -9.07 6.82
N LEU A 273 -13.84 -8.27 5.78
CA LEU A 273 -13.15 -6.98 5.86
C LEU A 273 -13.73 -6.06 6.95
N PRO A 274 -15.06 -5.93 7.15
CA PRO A 274 -15.61 -5.13 8.25
C PRO A 274 -15.18 -5.63 9.63
N GLN A 275 -15.15 -6.96 9.81
CA GLN A 275 -14.72 -7.59 11.07
C GLN A 275 -13.24 -7.33 11.33
N VAL A 276 -12.41 -7.49 10.29
CA VAL A 276 -10.97 -7.23 10.36
C VAL A 276 -10.70 -5.76 10.68
N LEU A 277 -11.34 -4.83 9.98
CA LEU A 277 -11.20 -3.39 10.25
C LEU A 277 -11.61 -3.06 11.67
N GLN A 278 -12.75 -3.59 12.13
CA GLN A 278 -13.22 -3.39 13.50
C GLN A 278 -12.22 -3.94 14.52
N GLN A 279 -11.65 -5.13 14.28
CA GLN A 279 -10.69 -5.77 15.17
C GLN A 279 -9.35 -5.03 15.20
N VAL A 280 -8.83 -4.64 14.04
CA VAL A 280 -7.59 -3.85 13.92
C VAL A 280 -7.76 -2.52 14.65
N LEU A 281 -8.83 -1.76 14.36
CA LEU A 281 -9.07 -0.45 14.95
C LEU A 281 -9.39 -0.53 16.44
N LYS A 282 -10.06 -1.58 16.91
CA LYS A 282 -10.34 -1.77 18.34
C LYS A 282 -9.10 -2.20 19.12
N ASN A 283 -8.33 -3.16 18.61
CA ASN A 283 -7.20 -3.73 19.34
C ASN A 283 -5.96 -2.85 19.26
N HIS A 284 -5.80 -2.09 18.18
CA HIS A 284 -4.64 -1.22 17.96
C HIS A 284 -5.00 0.26 18.03
N GLY A 285 -6.24 0.62 18.38
CA GLY A 285 -6.72 1.99 18.39
C GLY A 285 -5.85 2.92 19.24
N GLU A 286 -5.52 2.50 20.46
CA GLU A 286 -4.65 3.28 21.36
C GLU A 286 -3.23 3.44 20.78
N HIS A 287 -2.66 2.38 20.20
CA HIS A 287 -1.34 2.46 19.55
C HIS A 287 -1.36 3.35 18.30
N ILE A 288 -2.45 3.31 17.51
CA ILE A 288 -2.67 4.18 16.37
C ILE A 288 -2.80 5.64 16.84
N GLU A 289 -3.60 5.91 17.88
CA GLU A 289 -3.77 7.25 18.44
C GLU A 289 -2.46 7.83 18.99
N VAL A 290 -1.70 7.05 19.76
CA VAL A 290 -0.39 7.46 20.28
C VAL A 290 0.61 7.67 19.15
N GLY A 291 0.69 6.71 18.21
CA GLY A 291 1.60 6.78 17.07
C GLY A 291 1.31 8.00 16.20
N VAL A 292 0.05 8.25 15.86
CA VAL A 292 -0.35 9.42 15.07
C VAL A 292 -0.21 10.70 15.88
N GLY A 293 -0.54 10.69 17.17
CA GLY A 293 -0.36 11.83 18.08
C GLY A 293 1.08 12.32 18.14
N SER A 294 2.04 11.40 18.04
CA SER A 294 3.47 11.70 18.02
C SER A 294 4.02 12.21 16.67
N GLN A 295 3.20 12.21 15.61
CA GLN A 295 3.62 12.55 14.24
C GLN A 295 2.92 13.80 13.70
N LEU A 296 3.69 14.60 12.96
CA LEU A 296 3.18 15.75 12.19
C LEU A 296 2.48 15.31 10.90
N TRP A 297 2.87 14.17 10.34
CA TRP A 297 2.41 13.67 9.05
C TRP A 297 1.61 12.39 9.20
N LEU A 298 0.53 12.26 8.43
CA LEU A 298 -0.31 11.07 8.44
C LEU A 298 0.28 9.92 7.59
N PHE A 299 1.29 10.16 6.76
CA PHE A 299 1.90 9.13 5.90
C PHE A 299 2.56 7.98 6.67
N GLY A 300 2.91 8.19 7.96
CA GLY A 300 3.41 7.12 8.82
C GLY A 300 2.36 6.09 9.24
N LEU A 301 1.07 6.35 8.96
CA LEU A 301 -0.03 5.44 9.27
C LEU A 301 0.12 4.06 8.63
N VAL A 302 0.69 3.99 7.42
CA VAL A 302 0.89 2.71 6.72
C VAL A 302 1.68 1.76 7.62
N GLN A 303 2.79 2.23 8.19
CA GLN A 303 3.66 1.41 9.04
C GLN A 303 2.96 0.90 10.30
N ILE A 304 2.01 1.67 10.83
CA ILE A 304 1.24 1.31 12.04
C ILE A 304 0.17 0.26 11.70
N LEU A 305 -0.47 0.40 10.53
CA LEU A 305 -1.58 -0.45 10.10
C LEU A 305 -1.12 -1.72 9.37
N ASP A 306 0.09 -1.73 8.83
CA ASP A 306 0.62 -2.78 7.95
C ASP A 306 0.53 -4.17 8.58
N SER A 307 1.19 -4.37 9.73
CA SER A 307 1.28 -5.68 10.37
C SER A 307 -0.08 -6.22 10.85
N PRO A 308 -0.93 -5.43 11.54
CA PRO A 308 -2.26 -5.89 11.96
C PRO A 308 -3.16 -6.28 10.80
N ILE A 309 -3.25 -5.44 9.76
CA ILE A 309 -4.12 -5.69 8.60
C ILE A 309 -3.62 -6.90 7.81
N LYS A 310 -2.32 -6.98 7.53
CA LYS A 310 -1.74 -8.11 6.81
C LYS A 310 -2.02 -9.43 7.49
N THR A 311 -1.86 -9.48 8.81
CA THR A 311 -2.03 -10.72 9.57
C THR A 311 -3.46 -11.26 9.45
N GLU A 312 -4.45 -10.40 9.68
CA GLU A 312 -5.87 -10.78 9.65
C GLU A 312 -6.37 -11.09 8.23
N ILE A 313 -5.96 -10.30 7.23
CA ILE A 313 -6.44 -10.49 5.86
C ILE A 313 -5.74 -11.65 5.16
N ARG A 314 -4.47 -11.94 5.50
CA ARG A 314 -3.75 -13.07 4.89
C ARG A 314 -4.48 -14.38 5.11
N GLU A 315 -5.02 -14.61 6.30
CA GLU A 315 -5.83 -15.80 6.60
C GLU A 315 -7.06 -15.88 5.69
N VAL A 316 -7.82 -14.77 5.59
CA VAL A 316 -9.01 -14.68 4.74
C VAL A 316 -8.67 -14.97 3.29
N LEU A 317 -7.55 -14.45 2.78
CA LEU A 317 -7.12 -14.68 1.40
C LEU A 317 -6.79 -16.15 1.16
N TRP A 318 -6.01 -16.78 2.04
CA TRP A 318 -5.67 -18.20 1.90
C TRP A 318 -6.89 -19.10 1.95
N ASP A 319 -7.74 -18.94 2.96
CA ASP A 319 -8.95 -19.74 3.09
C ASP A 319 -9.86 -19.58 1.88
N THR A 320 -10.01 -18.35 1.37
CA THR A 320 -10.89 -18.09 0.25
C THR A 320 -10.35 -18.63 -1.07
N ILE A 321 -9.05 -18.45 -1.33
CA ILE A 321 -8.41 -18.99 -2.54
C ILE A 321 -8.50 -20.51 -2.53
N LEU A 322 -8.17 -21.15 -1.42
CA LEU A 322 -8.21 -22.61 -1.31
C LEU A 322 -9.64 -23.15 -1.41
N ASP A 323 -10.62 -22.51 -0.75
CA ASP A 323 -12.05 -22.84 -0.86
C ASP A 323 -12.50 -22.81 -2.32
N ALA A 324 -12.25 -21.70 -3.01
CA ALA A 324 -12.72 -21.47 -4.36
C ALA A 324 -12.11 -22.48 -5.35
N ILE A 325 -10.83 -22.78 -5.19
CA ILE A 325 -10.14 -23.76 -6.03
C ILE A 325 -10.67 -25.17 -5.77
N ALA A 326 -10.83 -25.56 -4.50
CA ALA A 326 -11.31 -26.89 -4.14
C ALA A 326 -12.74 -27.15 -4.63
N GLU A 327 -13.64 -26.17 -4.49
CA GLU A 327 -15.03 -26.32 -4.93
C GLU A 327 -15.21 -26.25 -6.45
N GLY A 328 -14.51 -25.32 -7.12
CA GLY A 328 -14.70 -25.14 -8.55
C GLY A 328 -14.09 -26.25 -9.42
N TYR A 329 -13.27 -27.12 -8.83
CA TYR A 329 -12.86 -28.39 -9.45
C TYR A 329 -13.73 -29.59 -9.03
N GLY A 330 -14.40 -29.52 -7.87
CA GLY A 330 -15.16 -30.62 -7.28
C GLY A 330 -16.52 -30.92 -7.92
N GLN A 331 -17.04 -30.07 -8.81
CA GLN A 331 -18.37 -30.25 -9.39
C GLN A 331 -18.43 -31.12 -10.65
N SER A 332 -17.29 -31.46 -11.27
CA SER A 332 -17.28 -32.32 -12.46
C SER A 332 -16.73 -33.69 -12.09
N GLY A 333 -17.61 -34.69 -12.06
CA GLY A 333 -17.19 -36.07 -11.81
C GLY A 333 -16.16 -36.53 -12.84
N PRO A 334 -15.16 -37.36 -12.48
CA PRO A 334 -14.17 -37.90 -13.43
C PRO A 334 -14.81 -38.59 -14.65
N GLN A 335 -16.05 -39.09 -14.48
CA GLN A 335 -16.84 -39.79 -15.49
C GLN A 335 -17.60 -38.83 -16.45
N GLU A 336 -17.87 -37.59 -16.06
CA GLU A 336 -18.64 -36.63 -16.86
C GLU A 336 -17.83 -36.01 -18.00
N LEU A 337 -16.51 -35.89 -17.84
CA LEU A 337 -15.64 -35.36 -18.90
C LEU A 337 -15.70 -36.23 -20.17
N GLY A 338 -15.88 -37.55 -20.04
CA GLY A 338 -16.07 -38.45 -21.17
C GLY A 338 -17.34 -38.18 -21.97
N GLN A 339 -18.41 -37.76 -21.29
CA GLN A 339 -19.72 -37.46 -21.90
C GLN A 339 -19.80 -36.03 -22.45
N ASP A 340 -19.13 -35.08 -21.81
CA ASP A 340 -19.12 -33.66 -22.20
C ASP A 340 -18.13 -33.31 -23.32
N ILE A 341 -17.16 -34.19 -23.63
CA ILE A 341 -16.32 -34.05 -24.84
C ILE A 341 -17.19 -33.92 -26.10
N CYS A 342 -18.36 -34.55 -26.12
CA CYS A 342 -19.32 -34.44 -27.22
C CYS A 342 -20.06 -33.09 -27.29
N LYS A 343 -19.94 -32.23 -26.28
CA LYS A 343 -20.57 -30.91 -26.25
C LYS A 343 -19.58 -29.77 -26.52
N LEU A 344 -18.27 -30.07 -26.59
CA LEU A 344 -17.22 -29.08 -26.85
C LEU A 344 -17.21 -28.59 -28.32
N PRO A 345 -16.74 -27.36 -28.60
CA PRO A 345 -16.58 -26.84 -29.96
C PRO A 345 -15.72 -27.75 -30.86
N LEU A 346 -15.95 -27.71 -32.17
CA LEU A 346 -15.40 -28.66 -33.16
C LEU A 346 -13.87 -28.85 -33.06
N LEU A 347 -13.12 -27.78 -32.81
CA LEU A 347 -11.66 -27.80 -32.62
C LEU A 347 -11.21 -28.65 -31.42
N TYR A 348 -11.98 -28.69 -30.34
CA TYR A 348 -11.68 -29.47 -29.13
C TYR A 348 -12.13 -30.94 -29.29
N ARG A 349 -13.26 -31.17 -29.96
CA ARG A 349 -13.67 -32.53 -30.38
C ARG A 349 -12.66 -33.16 -31.32
N LEU A 350 -12.15 -32.41 -32.31
CA LEU A 350 -11.08 -32.87 -33.18
C LEU A 350 -9.86 -33.27 -32.34
N LYS A 351 -9.40 -32.42 -31.40
CA LYS A 351 -8.26 -32.73 -30.52
C LYS A 351 -8.47 -34.07 -29.79
N TYR A 352 -9.57 -34.28 -29.07
CA TYR A 352 -9.81 -35.56 -28.37
C TYR A 352 -9.90 -36.77 -29.32
N ARG A 353 -10.49 -36.59 -30.52
CA ARG A 353 -10.59 -37.63 -31.56
C ARG A 353 -9.23 -37.92 -32.23
N PHE A 354 -8.32 -36.96 -32.24
CA PHE A 354 -6.95 -37.09 -32.73
C PHE A 354 -6.03 -37.88 -31.77
N PHE A 355 -6.43 -38.14 -30.53
CA PHE A 355 -5.50 -38.68 -29.53
C PHE A 355 -5.79 -40.11 -29.03
N GLY A 356 -6.92 -40.72 -29.43
CA GLY A 356 -7.21 -42.16 -29.25
C GLY A 356 -7.46 -42.61 -27.80
N LYS A 357 -7.66 -43.92 -27.58
CA LYS A 357 -7.90 -44.53 -26.24
C LYS A 357 -6.76 -44.25 -25.24
N ASN A 358 -5.56 -43.95 -25.73
CA ASN A 358 -4.39 -43.76 -24.88
C ASN A 358 -4.42 -42.42 -24.15
N VAL A 359 -4.85 -41.33 -24.80
CA VAL A 359 -4.97 -40.03 -24.12
C VAL A 359 -6.11 -40.00 -23.10
N MET A 360 -7.02 -40.96 -23.13
CA MET A 360 -8.02 -41.12 -22.06
C MET A 360 -7.35 -41.44 -20.71
N GLN A 361 -6.39 -42.38 -20.66
CA GLN A 361 -5.66 -42.69 -19.40
C GLN A 361 -4.83 -41.48 -18.92
N PHE A 362 -4.13 -40.81 -19.83
CA PHE A 362 -3.30 -39.66 -19.47
C PHE A 362 -4.14 -38.49 -18.93
N SER A 363 -5.23 -38.14 -19.63
CA SER A 363 -6.14 -37.08 -19.20
C SER A 363 -6.87 -37.45 -17.91
N LEU A 364 -7.33 -38.71 -17.78
CA LEU A 364 -7.99 -39.20 -16.57
C LEU A 364 -7.07 -39.10 -15.36
N LEU A 365 -5.79 -39.48 -15.51
CA LEU A 365 -4.80 -39.41 -14.45
C LEU A 365 -4.62 -37.99 -13.92
N TRP A 366 -4.41 -37.01 -14.80
CA TRP A 366 -4.20 -35.62 -14.37
C TRP A 366 -5.47 -34.99 -13.80
N ASN A 367 -6.64 -35.32 -14.33
CA ASN A 367 -7.90 -34.84 -13.76
C ASN A 367 -8.13 -35.41 -12.36
N GLU A 368 -7.95 -36.71 -12.16
CA GLU A 368 -8.12 -37.37 -10.84
C GLU A 368 -7.06 -36.90 -9.84
N ALA A 369 -5.81 -36.74 -10.30
CA ALA A 369 -4.74 -36.18 -9.49
C ALA A 369 -5.08 -34.75 -9.02
N LEU A 370 -5.61 -33.89 -9.89
CA LEU A 370 -6.07 -32.55 -9.51
C LEU A 370 -7.29 -32.61 -8.58
N ASN A 371 -8.27 -33.44 -8.88
CA ASN A 371 -9.47 -33.64 -8.05
C ASN A 371 -9.12 -34.11 -6.62
N ALA A 372 -8.08 -34.92 -6.45
CA ALA A 372 -7.60 -35.34 -5.15
C ALA A 372 -6.70 -34.30 -4.47
N ALA A 373 -5.84 -33.62 -5.24
CA ALA A 373 -4.89 -32.63 -4.75
C ALA A 373 -5.56 -31.43 -4.08
N LEU A 374 -6.58 -30.87 -4.73
CA LEU A 374 -7.16 -29.59 -4.30
C LEU A 374 -7.90 -29.69 -2.95
N PRO A 375 -8.76 -30.70 -2.69
CA PRO A 375 -9.34 -30.91 -1.37
C PRO A 375 -8.30 -31.22 -0.28
N ALA A 376 -7.23 -31.95 -0.63
CA ALA A 376 -6.15 -32.26 0.32
C ALA A 376 -5.36 -31.01 0.72
N ALA A 377 -5.01 -30.17 -0.27
CA ALA A 377 -4.44 -28.84 -0.07
C ALA A 377 -5.34 -28.00 0.86
N ARG A 378 -6.64 -27.94 0.55
CA ARG A 378 -7.62 -27.20 1.34
C ARG A 378 -7.73 -27.69 2.78
N HIS A 379 -7.73 -29.00 3.00
CA HIS A 379 -7.77 -29.60 4.33
C HIS A 379 -6.48 -29.34 5.12
N ALA A 380 -5.33 -29.38 4.46
CA ALA A 380 -4.05 -29.13 5.08
C ALA A 380 -3.88 -27.67 5.51
N GLY A 381 -4.43 -26.72 4.75
CA GLY A 381 -4.35 -25.29 5.05
C GLY A 381 -5.42 -24.77 6.01
N TYR A 382 -6.57 -25.45 6.14
CA TYR A 382 -7.72 -24.89 6.84
C TYR A 382 -7.43 -24.47 8.28
N GLY A 383 -7.70 -23.20 8.61
CA GLY A 383 -7.63 -22.69 9.98
C GLY A 383 -6.24 -22.77 10.63
N LYS A 384 -5.20 -23.18 9.90
CA LYS A 384 -3.84 -23.34 10.44
C LYS A 384 -3.06 -22.05 10.51
N TYR A 385 -3.50 -21.00 9.83
CA TYR A 385 -2.80 -19.71 9.86
C TYR A 385 -2.80 -19.06 11.27
N THR A 386 -3.86 -19.30 12.05
CA THR A 386 -3.97 -18.87 13.46
C THR A 386 -2.86 -19.43 14.39
N SER A 387 -2.07 -20.41 13.92
CA SER A 387 -0.96 -21.00 14.67
C SER A 387 0.40 -20.29 14.50
N GLY A 388 0.43 -19.15 13.78
CA GLY A 388 1.66 -18.34 13.64
C GLY A 388 2.66 -18.87 12.62
N ILE A 389 2.22 -19.76 11.71
CA ILE A 389 3.06 -20.27 10.63
C ILE A 389 3.38 -19.17 9.61
N SER A 390 4.61 -19.19 9.07
CA SER A 390 4.99 -18.27 8.02
C SER A 390 4.20 -18.54 6.73
N HIS A 391 4.11 -17.52 5.89
CA HIS A 391 3.47 -17.61 4.57
C HIS A 391 4.07 -18.72 3.70
N GLU A 392 5.40 -18.87 3.73
CA GLU A 392 6.11 -19.94 3.03
C GLU A 392 5.79 -21.32 3.59
N ALA A 393 5.74 -21.46 4.93
CA ALA A 393 5.40 -22.73 5.58
C ALA A 393 3.96 -23.17 5.28
N MET A 394 3.02 -22.21 5.21
CA MET A 394 1.65 -22.47 4.79
C MET A 394 1.60 -22.99 3.35
N PHE A 395 2.31 -22.34 2.43
CA PHE A 395 2.40 -22.81 1.04
C PHE A 395 2.96 -24.23 0.97
N ASP A 396 4.07 -24.50 1.67
CA ASP A 396 4.73 -25.81 1.66
C ASP A 396 3.81 -26.91 2.16
N GLN A 397 3.12 -26.68 3.28
CA GLN A 397 2.21 -27.65 3.85
C GLN A 397 1.05 -28.00 2.91
N VAL A 398 0.45 -26.98 2.29
CA VAL A 398 -0.64 -27.15 1.32
C VAL A 398 -0.14 -27.88 0.07
N PHE A 399 1.04 -27.51 -0.42
CA PHE A 399 1.64 -28.08 -1.62
C PHE A 399 2.03 -29.54 -1.44
N ASP A 400 2.63 -29.89 -0.29
CA ASP A 400 3.01 -31.27 0.02
C ASP A 400 1.77 -32.17 0.21
N ALA A 401 0.71 -31.66 0.84
CA ALA A 401 -0.55 -32.39 0.94
C ALA A 401 -1.19 -32.65 -0.44
N ALA A 402 -1.17 -31.64 -1.31
CA ALA A 402 -1.61 -31.78 -2.71
C ALA A 402 -0.80 -32.83 -3.47
N ARG A 403 0.54 -32.82 -3.33
CA ARG A 403 1.45 -33.79 -3.95
C ARG A 403 1.09 -35.22 -3.58
N GLU A 404 0.92 -35.50 -2.29
CA GLU A 404 0.66 -36.86 -1.81
C GLU A 404 -0.72 -37.38 -2.24
N ALA A 405 -1.73 -36.52 -2.23
CA ALA A 405 -3.05 -36.88 -2.73
C ALA A 405 -3.04 -37.10 -4.25
N ALA A 406 -2.38 -36.23 -5.01
CA ALA A 406 -2.19 -36.38 -6.45
C ALA A 406 -1.49 -37.70 -6.80
N LEU A 407 -0.42 -38.06 -6.09
CA LEU A 407 0.32 -39.30 -6.33
C LEU A 407 -0.56 -40.53 -6.14
N ARG A 408 -1.32 -40.57 -5.03
CA ARG A 408 -2.22 -41.68 -4.72
C ARG A 408 -3.29 -41.86 -5.79
N ALA A 409 -3.95 -40.76 -6.18
CA ALA A 409 -4.96 -40.79 -7.23
C ALA A 409 -4.37 -41.18 -8.60
N ALA A 410 -3.18 -40.67 -8.94
CA ALA A 410 -2.51 -41.01 -10.19
C ALA A 410 -2.17 -42.50 -10.26
N LYS A 411 -1.61 -43.09 -9.19
CA LYS A 411 -1.30 -44.52 -9.10
C LYS A 411 -2.55 -45.39 -9.22
N ASP A 412 -3.64 -45.00 -8.56
CA ASP A 412 -4.92 -45.69 -8.66
C ASP A 412 -5.47 -45.70 -10.10
N VAL A 413 -5.41 -44.56 -10.79
CA VAL A 413 -5.82 -44.49 -12.21
C VAL A 413 -4.97 -45.41 -13.08
N VAL A 414 -3.64 -45.37 -12.94
CA VAL A 414 -2.75 -46.26 -13.72
C VAL A 414 -3.08 -47.72 -13.45
N HIS A 415 -3.28 -48.11 -12.19
CA HIS A 415 -3.63 -49.48 -11.83
C HIS A 415 -4.95 -49.93 -12.47
N ARG A 416 -6.02 -49.15 -12.30
CA ARG A 416 -7.36 -49.48 -12.85
C ARG A 416 -7.38 -49.56 -14.37
N THR A 417 -6.66 -48.68 -15.04
CA THR A 417 -6.63 -48.61 -16.51
C THR A 417 -5.61 -49.55 -17.15
N GLY A 418 -4.54 -49.91 -16.44
CA GLY A 418 -3.53 -50.88 -16.88
C GLY A 418 -4.14 -52.26 -17.12
N LEU A 419 -5.07 -52.68 -16.26
CA LEU A 419 -5.85 -53.92 -16.41
C LEU A 419 -6.66 -53.98 -17.72
N ILE A 420 -7.10 -52.83 -18.22
CA ILE A 420 -7.93 -52.73 -19.43
C ILE A 420 -7.05 -52.60 -20.69
N LEU A 421 -5.96 -51.85 -20.60
CA LEU A 421 -5.09 -51.56 -21.74
C LEU A 421 -4.11 -52.70 -22.04
N ASN A 422 -3.66 -53.43 -21.02
CA ASN A 422 -2.69 -54.53 -21.11
C ASN A 422 -1.45 -54.18 -21.99
N ASP A 423 -0.86 -53.01 -21.76
CA ASP A 423 0.30 -52.51 -22.51
C ASP A 423 1.50 -52.34 -21.59
N ARG A 424 2.36 -53.37 -21.57
CA ARG A 424 3.58 -53.39 -20.75
C ARG A 424 4.51 -52.20 -20.98
N LYS A 425 4.60 -51.68 -22.22
CA LYS A 425 5.46 -50.52 -22.52
C LYS A 425 4.95 -49.26 -21.85
N ARG A 426 3.65 -49.22 -21.58
CA ARG A 426 2.99 -48.10 -20.92
C ARG A 426 3.11 -48.18 -19.41
N ASP A 427 3.07 -49.37 -18.84
CA ASP A 427 3.37 -49.59 -17.42
C ASP A 427 4.81 -49.16 -17.12
N ASP A 428 5.78 -49.58 -17.96
CA ASP A 428 7.18 -49.15 -17.86
C ASP A 428 7.33 -47.61 -17.93
N MET A 429 6.49 -46.93 -18.72
CA MET A 429 6.48 -45.48 -18.82
C MET A 429 5.98 -44.82 -17.53
N TRP A 430 4.93 -45.36 -16.90
CA TRP A 430 4.41 -44.82 -15.65
C TRP A 430 5.36 -45.04 -14.47
N GLU A 431 6.10 -46.16 -14.44
CA GLU A 431 7.18 -46.37 -13.47
C GLU A 431 8.26 -45.28 -13.58
N VAL A 432 8.61 -44.87 -14.80
CA VAL A 432 9.54 -43.75 -15.02
C VAL A 432 8.96 -42.43 -14.51
N VAL A 433 7.67 -42.15 -14.75
CA VAL A 433 6.99 -40.94 -14.27
C VAL A 433 6.95 -40.92 -12.74
N PHE A 434 6.56 -42.02 -12.10
CA PHE A 434 6.50 -42.11 -10.64
C PHE A 434 7.89 -42.08 -10.00
N GLY A 435 8.90 -42.63 -10.67
CA GLY A 435 10.30 -42.59 -10.21
C GLY A 435 10.88 -41.17 -10.14
N VAL A 436 10.37 -40.22 -10.93
CA VAL A 436 10.79 -38.81 -10.86
C VAL A 436 9.82 -37.91 -10.10
N TRP A 437 8.68 -38.45 -9.62
CA TRP A 437 7.58 -37.67 -9.05
C TRP A 437 8.02 -36.69 -7.96
N ASN A 438 8.69 -37.20 -6.91
CA ASN A 438 9.14 -36.35 -5.81
C ASN A 438 10.11 -35.26 -6.28
N GLY A 439 11.06 -35.62 -7.14
CA GLY A 439 12.01 -34.66 -7.69
C GLY A 439 11.32 -33.57 -8.53
N VAL A 440 10.29 -33.91 -9.31
CA VAL A 440 9.55 -32.90 -10.10
C VAL A 440 8.78 -31.96 -9.17
N TRP A 441 8.06 -32.50 -8.20
CA TRP A 441 7.25 -31.68 -7.29
C TRP A 441 8.10 -30.80 -6.37
N GLU A 442 9.28 -31.25 -5.91
CA GLU A 442 10.20 -30.40 -5.14
C GLU A 442 10.73 -29.22 -5.98
N ASP A 443 11.13 -29.47 -7.23
CA ASP A 443 11.56 -28.40 -8.13
C ASP A 443 10.42 -27.43 -8.42
N THR A 444 9.20 -27.93 -8.68
CA THR A 444 8.02 -27.07 -8.85
C THR A 444 7.77 -26.26 -7.59
N LYS A 445 7.81 -26.88 -6.40
CA LYS A 445 7.57 -26.21 -5.11
C LYS A 445 8.49 -25.03 -4.95
N LEU A 446 9.79 -25.20 -5.22
CA LEU A 446 10.78 -24.13 -5.12
C LEU A 446 10.44 -22.94 -6.03
N HIS A 447 10.10 -23.18 -7.29
CA HIS A 447 9.75 -22.12 -8.24
C HIS A 447 8.39 -21.47 -7.94
N ALA A 448 7.42 -22.27 -7.49
CA ALA A 448 6.06 -21.84 -7.21
C ALA A 448 5.97 -21.04 -5.92
N ARG A 449 6.74 -21.43 -4.89
CA ARG A 449 6.73 -20.79 -3.56
C ARG A 449 6.94 -19.29 -3.69
N THR A 450 8.06 -18.86 -4.27
CA THR A 450 8.38 -17.43 -4.43
C THR A 450 7.28 -16.68 -5.18
N LYS A 451 6.75 -17.26 -6.25
CA LYS A 451 5.70 -16.62 -7.08
C LYS A 451 4.38 -16.47 -6.32
N VAL A 452 3.91 -17.52 -5.65
CA VAL A 452 2.62 -17.51 -4.93
C VAL A 452 2.70 -16.64 -3.67
N VAL A 453 3.79 -16.77 -2.91
CA VAL A 453 4.03 -15.98 -1.70
C VAL A 453 4.10 -14.49 -2.05
N SER A 454 4.93 -14.11 -3.02
CA SER A 454 5.03 -12.70 -3.45
C SER A 454 3.72 -12.16 -4.01
N LEU A 455 2.92 -12.97 -4.71
CA LEU A 455 1.62 -12.56 -5.21
C LEU A 455 0.67 -12.17 -4.07
N ILE A 456 0.56 -13.02 -3.05
CA ILE A 456 -0.33 -12.76 -1.92
C ILE A 456 0.21 -11.59 -1.08
N ASP A 457 1.53 -11.50 -0.86
CA ASP A 457 2.12 -10.37 -0.14
C ASP A 457 1.91 -9.04 -0.88
N ASN A 458 2.14 -8.99 -2.19
CA ASN A 458 1.85 -7.79 -3.00
C ASN A 458 0.36 -7.41 -2.96
N ALA A 459 -0.54 -8.39 -2.94
CA ALA A 459 -1.98 -8.12 -2.84
C ALA A 459 -2.37 -7.59 -1.44
N LEU A 460 -1.67 -8.04 -0.40
CA LEU A 460 -1.85 -7.51 0.94
C LEU A 460 -1.30 -6.08 1.05
N ASP A 461 -0.15 -5.79 0.45
CA ASP A 461 0.42 -4.43 0.35
C ASP A 461 -0.57 -3.48 -0.32
N ASP A 462 -1.08 -3.85 -1.51
CA ASP A 462 -2.09 -3.07 -2.24
C ASP A 462 -3.31 -2.74 -1.35
N LEU A 463 -3.74 -3.69 -0.52
CA LEU A 463 -4.91 -3.52 0.34
C LEU A 463 -4.61 -2.66 1.58
N VAL A 464 -3.45 -2.82 2.21
CA VAL A 464 -3.00 -1.97 3.32
C VAL A 464 -2.89 -0.52 2.86
N ASP A 465 -2.31 -0.29 1.69
CA ASP A 465 -2.16 1.04 1.11
C ASP A 465 -3.54 1.68 0.91
N TRP A 466 -4.52 0.93 0.40
CA TRP A 466 -5.87 1.48 0.19
C TRP A 466 -6.61 1.76 1.49
N VAL A 467 -6.52 0.87 2.48
CA VAL A 467 -7.12 1.10 3.80
C VAL A 467 -6.51 2.34 4.43
N THR A 468 -5.19 2.50 4.32
CA THR A 468 -4.48 3.65 4.87
C THR A 468 -4.88 4.93 4.14
N ASP A 469 -4.90 4.93 2.81
CA ASP A 469 -5.33 6.06 1.99
C ASP A 469 -6.76 6.48 2.32
N ASP A 470 -7.69 5.52 2.47
CA ASP A 470 -9.07 5.83 2.82
C ASP A 470 -9.18 6.35 4.25
N MET A 471 -8.39 5.84 5.19
CA MET A 471 -8.32 6.38 6.54
C MET A 471 -7.78 7.82 6.55
N VAL A 472 -6.71 8.10 5.80
CA VAL A 472 -6.15 9.45 5.63
C VAL A 472 -7.18 10.40 5.00
N ASN A 473 -7.89 9.94 3.98
CA ASN A 473 -8.92 10.74 3.32
C ASN A 473 -10.11 11.01 4.24
N GLU A 474 -10.54 10.05 5.05
CA GLU A 474 -11.60 10.26 6.03
C GLU A 474 -11.18 11.21 7.14
N LEU A 475 -9.95 11.09 7.64
CA LEU A 475 -9.38 12.04 8.57
C LEU A 475 -9.40 13.47 8.01
N GLY A 476 -8.97 13.63 6.76
CA GLY A 476 -9.00 14.93 6.08
C GLY A 476 -10.39 15.50 5.82
N ASN A 477 -11.43 14.66 5.73
CA ASN A 477 -12.79 15.07 5.38
C ASN A 477 -13.77 15.10 6.57
N SER A 478 -13.36 14.64 7.76
CA SER A 478 -14.26 14.49 8.89
C SER A 478 -14.91 15.83 9.29
N GLY A 479 -16.25 15.86 9.32
CA GLY A 479 -17.03 17.06 9.65
C GLY A 479 -16.77 17.61 11.06
N ILE A 480 -16.25 16.76 11.95
CA ILE A 480 -15.86 17.08 13.33
C ILE A 480 -14.56 17.92 13.36
N GLN A 481 -13.73 17.84 12.30
CA GLN A 481 -12.45 18.53 12.17
C GLN A 481 -12.51 19.75 11.23
N LYS A 482 -13.71 20.26 10.88
CA LYS A 482 -13.83 21.46 10.06
C LYS A 482 -13.40 22.72 10.83
N ILE A 483 -12.12 23.07 10.73
CA ILE A 483 -11.74 24.48 10.73
C ILE A 483 -11.93 24.98 9.31
N ASN A 484 -12.52 26.15 9.17
CA ASN A 484 -12.55 26.88 7.91
C ASN A 484 -11.13 27.34 7.59
N ALA A 485 -10.31 26.42 7.07
CA ALA A 485 -9.00 26.72 6.52
C ALA A 485 -9.23 27.21 5.08
N ILE A 486 -9.07 28.50 4.84
CA ILE A 486 -9.20 29.07 3.50
C ILE A 486 -7.79 29.15 2.91
N LEU A 487 -7.48 28.23 2.01
CA LEU A 487 -6.30 28.28 1.15
C LEU A 487 -6.63 29.17 -0.05
N GLN A 488 -5.96 30.31 -0.16
CA GLN A 488 -6.02 31.16 -1.35
C GLN A 488 -4.80 30.85 -2.21
N LEU A 489 -4.91 29.79 -3.02
CA LEU A 489 -3.91 29.50 -4.06
C LEU A 489 -4.11 30.49 -5.21
N LYS A 490 -3.40 31.62 -5.20
CA LYS A 490 -3.13 32.34 -6.44
C LYS A 490 -2.08 31.53 -7.19
N VAL A 491 -2.52 30.72 -8.17
CA VAL A 491 -1.63 30.17 -9.19
C VAL A 491 -1.20 31.35 -10.05
N SER A 492 -0.03 31.94 -9.74
CA SER A 492 0.62 32.95 -10.56
C SER A 492 1.66 32.29 -11.46
#